data_AF-A0A0Q5HGT4-F1
#
_entry.id   AF-A0A0Q5HGT4-F1
#
_cell.length_a   1.000
_cell.length_b   1.000
_cell.length_c   1.000
_cell.angle_alpha   90.00
_cell.angle_beta   90.00
_cell.angle_gamma   90.00
#
_symmetry.space_group_name_H-M   'P 1'
#
loop_
_entity.id
_entity.type
_entity.pdbx_description
1 polymer ?
#
loop_
_entity_poly.entity_id
_entity_poly.type
_entity_poly.pdbx_seq_one_letter_code
_entity_poly.pdbx_strand_id
1 'polypeptide(L)'
;MKITVKLLNNPVVLVTLLALGCVTDLILLGQAYELSKSDWGTWVGSIGTVATLAMTIWLATDASRTKRNEQLNLALVTAAHFKVRLRNVVRVLAQARNALATPLNQPDDPRVMFGDISQRFSDDDLWTADELVPLVYLPNQLAARLAWIGTRVRSLRLEYRNYSAATEPIEWDVMELLSRTITYELNESLAEIQRVMAELTNFQIKHNFEFAVPRYNQAHAAEQS
;
A
#
# COMPACT_ATOMS: atom_id res chain seq x y z
N MET A 1 -44.26 0.19 8.55
CA MET A 1 -43.38 -0.52 9.51
C MET A 1 -41.91 -0.67 9.08
N LYS A 2 -41.54 -0.53 7.80
CA LYS A 2 -40.12 -0.61 7.36
C LYS A 2 -39.25 0.62 7.73
N ILE A 3 -39.87 1.78 7.94
CA ILE A 3 -39.17 3.04 8.23
C ILE A 3 -38.60 3.07 9.66
N THR A 4 -39.32 2.51 10.64
CA THR A 4 -38.89 2.42 12.04
C THR A 4 -37.67 1.51 12.24
N VAL A 5 -37.55 0.44 11.46
CA VAL A 5 -36.39 -0.48 11.52
C VAL A 5 -35.12 0.17 10.96
N LYS A 6 -35.24 1.04 9.95
CA LYS A 6 -34.09 1.78 9.41
C LYS A 6 -33.54 2.83 10.39
N LEU A 7 -34.42 3.51 11.11
CA LEU A 7 -34.03 4.50 12.14
C LEU A 7 -33.29 3.84 13.31
N LEU A 8 -33.71 2.65 13.74
CA LEU A 8 -33.07 1.88 14.81
C LEU A 8 -31.69 1.33 14.42
N ASN A 9 -31.40 1.19 13.12
CA ASN A 9 -30.09 0.76 12.64
C ASN A 9 -29.05 1.88 12.58
N ASN A 10 -29.43 3.13 12.87
CA ASN A 10 -28.46 4.23 12.95
C ASN A 10 -27.77 4.19 14.33
N PRO A 11 -26.44 4.02 14.40
CA PRO A 11 -25.71 3.91 15.67
C PRO A 11 -25.87 5.15 16.54
N VAL A 12 -26.00 6.34 15.95
CA VAL A 12 -26.20 7.59 16.70
C VAL A 12 -27.56 7.57 17.41
N VAL A 13 -28.61 7.16 16.70
CA VAL A 13 -29.97 7.08 17.26
C VAL A 13 -30.03 6.03 18.37
N LEU A 14 -29.41 4.86 18.16
CA LEU A 14 -29.36 3.79 19.15
C LEU A 14 -28.64 4.22 20.43
N VAL A 15 -27.46 4.84 20.31
CA VAL A 15 -26.69 5.35 21.46
C VAL A 15 -27.46 6.44 22.20
N THR A 16 -28.14 7.33 21.48
CA THR A 16 -28.94 8.40 22.10
C THR A 16 -30.13 7.84 22.88
N LEU A 17 -30.84 6.85 22.33
CA LEU A 17 -31.94 6.17 23.01
C LEU A 17 -31.48 5.38 24.24
N LEU A 18 -30.35 4.68 24.15
CA LEU A 18 -29.74 3.98 25.29
C LEU A 18 -29.33 4.96 26.40
N ALA A 19 -28.74 6.10 26.03
CA ALA A 19 -28.36 7.14 26.99
C ALA A 19 -29.60 7.71 27.71
N LEU A 20 -30.66 8.02 26.96
CA LEU A 20 -31.94 8.45 27.54
C LEU A 20 -32.50 7.38 28.49
N GLY A 21 -32.55 6.12 28.07
CA GLY A 21 -33.00 5.00 28.91
C GLY A 21 -32.23 4.92 30.23
N CYS A 22 -30.89 4.94 30.17
CA CYS A 22 -30.03 4.91 31.36
C CYS A 22 -30.28 6.09 32.30
N VAL A 23 -30.47 7.30 31.76
CA VAL A 23 -30.81 8.48 32.57
C VAL A 23 -32.17 8.30 33.25
N THR A 24 -33.15 7.78 32.52
CA THR A 24 -34.50 7.54 33.07
C THR A 24 -34.47 6.51 34.20
N ASP A 25 -33.74 5.41 34.01
CA ASP A 25 -33.57 4.36 35.03
C ASP A 25 -32.83 4.89 36.27
N LEU A 26 -31.80 5.71 36.09
CA LEU A 26 -31.09 6.38 37.19
C LEU A 26 -32.01 7.29 38.00
N ILE A 27 -32.89 8.05 37.35
CA ILE A 27 -33.88 8.91 38.01
C ILE A 27 -34.85 8.07 38.84
N LEU A 28 -35.39 7.00 38.25
CA LEU A 28 -36.34 6.11 38.93
C LEU A 28 -35.70 5.41 40.13
N LEU A 29 -34.48 4.89 39.98
CA LEU A 29 -33.71 4.28 41.08
C LEU A 29 -33.42 5.30 42.18
N GLY A 30 -32.98 6.51 41.83
CA GLY A 30 -32.66 7.51 42.83
C GLY A 30 -33.87 7.98 43.63
N GLN A 31 -35.07 7.98 43.04
CA GLN A 31 -36.33 8.20 43.76
C GLN A 31 -36.68 7.04 44.69
N ALA A 32 -36.46 5.79 44.26
CA ALA A 32 -36.76 4.61 45.05
C ALA A 32 -35.86 4.44 46.29
N TYR A 33 -34.61 4.92 46.23
CA TYR A 33 -33.60 4.76 47.28
C TYR A 33 -33.39 6.01 48.18
N GLU A 34 -34.24 7.04 48.07
CA GLU A 34 -34.15 8.30 48.86
C GLU A 34 -32.73 8.91 48.90
N LEU A 35 -32.03 8.95 47.75
CA LEU A 35 -30.67 9.47 47.68
C LEU A 35 -30.58 10.92 48.17
N SER A 36 -29.58 11.20 49.00
CA SER A 36 -29.33 12.57 49.45
C SER A 36 -28.85 13.45 48.29
N LYS A 37 -28.97 14.79 48.44
CA LYS A 37 -28.46 15.74 47.42
C LYS A 37 -26.96 15.58 47.15
N SER A 38 -26.20 15.13 48.15
CA SER A 38 -24.77 14.83 48.06
C SER A 38 -24.50 13.64 47.12
N ASP A 39 -25.30 12.59 47.23
CA ASP A 39 -25.11 11.36 46.45
C ASP A 39 -25.42 11.59 44.96
N TRP A 40 -26.44 12.40 44.68
CA TRP A 40 -26.76 12.84 43.32
C TRP A 40 -25.59 13.56 42.63
N GLY A 41 -24.88 14.43 43.34
CA GLY A 41 -23.71 15.13 42.81
C GLY A 41 -22.58 14.16 42.44
N THR A 42 -22.35 13.15 43.27
CA THR A 42 -21.33 12.12 43.04
C THR A 42 -21.64 11.25 41.82
N TRP A 43 -22.91 10.87 41.65
CA TRP A 43 -23.37 10.11 40.49
C TRP A 43 -23.23 10.89 39.18
N VAL A 44 -23.69 12.15 39.16
CA VAL A 44 -23.59 13.01 37.97
C VAL A 44 -22.12 13.25 37.61
N GLY A 45 -21.25 13.50 38.59
CA GLY A 45 -19.81 13.65 38.36
C GLY A 45 -19.15 12.39 37.77
N SER A 46 -19.55 11.22 38.27
CA SER A 46 -19.06 9.92 37.78
C SER A 46 -19.47 9.66 36.33
N ILE A 47 -20.74 9.92 35.99
CA ILE A 47 -21.26 9.79 34.61
C ILE A 47 -20.54 10.77 33.68
N GLY A 48 -20.37 12.03 34.10
CA GLY A 48 -19.63 13.03 33.33
C GLY A 48 -18.19 12.59 33.04
N THR A 49 -17.53 11.96 34.00
CA THR A 49 -16.17 11.43 33.83
C THR A 49 -16.13 10.28 32.82
N VAL A 50 -17.05 9.32 32.92
CA VAL A 50 -17.15 8.19 31.96
C VAL A 50 -17.48 8.70 30.56
N ALA A 51 -18.41 9.64 30.43
CA ALA A 51 -18.77 10.24 29.14
C ALA A 51 -17.58 10.97 28.50
N THR A 52 -16.83 11.74 29.29
CA THR A 52 -15.62 12.44 28.82
C THR A 52 -14.56 11.44 28.35
N LEU A 53 -14.36 10.33 29.07
CA LEU A 53 -13.44 9.27 28.67
C LEU A 53 -13.86 8.61 27.36
N ALA A 54 -15.14 8.24 27.22
CA ALA A 54 -15.68 7.64 26.01
C ALA A 54 -15.53 8.58 24.80
N MET A 55 -15.83 9.87 24.97
CA MET A 55 -15.66 10.89 23.93
C MET A 55 -14.19 11.04 23.52
N THR A 56 -13.27 11.00 24.48
CA THR A 56 -11.83 11.06 24.21
C THR A 56 -11.36 9.85 23.41
N ILE A 57 -11.79 8.64 23.78
CA ILE A 57 -11.48 7.41 23.03
C ILE A 57 -12.02 7.51 21.60
N TRP A 58 -13.26 7.96 21.44
CA TRP A 58 -13.89 8.12 20.13
C TRP A 58 -13.10 9.07 19.23
N LEU A 59 -12.76 10.27 19.72
CA LEU A 59 -11.94 11.24 18.98
C LEU A 59 -10.57 10.69 18.60
N ALA A 60 -9.91 9.97 19.52
CA ALA A 60 -8.61 9.35 19.24
C ALA A 60 -8.71 8.26 18.16
N THR A 61 -9.78 7.45 18.17
CA THR A 61 -10.02 6.46 17.12
C THR A 61 -10.36 7.08 15.77
N ASP A 62 -11.13 8.17 15.73
CA ASP A 62 -11.49 8.83 14.48
C ASP A 62 -10.26 9.46 13.80
N ALA A 63 -9.43 10.17 14.57
CA ALA A 63 -8.15 10.71 14.07
C ALA A 63 -7.24 9.61 13.50
N SER A 64 -7.20 8.44 14.16
CA SER A 64 -6.42 7.28 13.70
C SER A 64 -6.96 6.70 12.39
N ARG A 65 -8.30 6.66 12.23
CA ARG A 65 -8.95 6.19 10.98
C ARG A 65 -8.69 7.15 9.83
N THR A 66 -8.85 8.45 10.06
CA THR A 66 -8.60 9.49 9.06
C THR A 66 -7.15 9.44 8.58
N LYS A 67 -6.19 9.42 9.51
CA LYS A 67 -4.76 9.30 9.18
C LYS A 67 -4.46 8.04 8.37
N ARG A 68 -5.04 6.89 8.77
CA ARG A 68 -4.87 5.63 8.02
C ARG A 68 -5.43 5.73 6.60
N ASN A 69 -6.58 6.37 6.41
CA ASN A 69 -7.18 6.57 5.10
C ASN A 69 -6.33 7.52 4.22
N GLU A 70 -5.79 8.59 4.79
CA GLU A 70 -4.88 9.50 4.09
C GLU A 70 -3.61 8.77 3.63
N GLN A 71 -3.01 7.96 4.51
CA GLN A 71 -1.84 7.15 4.20
C GLN A 71 -2.13 6.12 3.11
N LEU A 72 -3.30 5.48 3.16
CA LEU A 72 -3.73 4.53 2.14
C LEU A 72 -3.94 5.21 0.77
N ASN A 73 -4.55 6.40 0.76
CA ASN A 73 -4.73 7.17 -0.47
C ASN A 73 -3.38 7.60 -1.07
N LEU A 74 -2.45 8.05 -0.24
CA LEU A 74 -1.09 8.35 -0.67
C LEU A 74 -0.40 7.11 -1.24
N ALA A 75 -0.56 5.95 -0.60
CA ALA A 75 -0.03 4.68 -1.08
C ALA A 75 -0.60 4.28 -2.45
N LEU A 76 -1.90 4.50 -2.67
CA LEU A 76 -2.57 4.24 -3.95
C LEU A 76 -2.06 5.12 -5.08
N VAL A 77 -1.89 6.42 -4.82
CA VAL A 77 -1.32 7.37 -5.79
C VAL A 77 0.13 7.01 -6.11
N THR A 78 0.91 6.69 -5.08
CA THR A 78 2.30 6.26 -5.22
C THR A 78 2.37 4.97 -6.05
N ALA A 79 1.54 3.97 -5.75
CA ALA A 79 1.46 2.72 -6.51
C ALA A 79 1.14 2.95 -8.00
N ALA A 80 0.25 3.90 -8.32
CA ALA A 80 -0.04 4.25 -9.70
C ALA A 80 1.19 4.79 -10.44
N HIS A 81 1.99 5.63 -9.78
CA HIS A 81 3.25 6.13 -10.30
C HIS A 81 4.27 4.98 -10.56
N PHE A 82 4.40 4.06 -9.60
CA PHE A 82 5.31 2.91 -9.72
C PHE A 82 4.97 2.00 -10.90
N LYS A 83 3.70 1.88 -11.31
CA LYS A 83 3.31 1.04 -12.46
C LYS A 83 3.99 1.44 -13.76
N VAL A 84 4.22 2.74 -13.97
CA VAL A 84 4.91 3.27 -15.16
C VAL A 84 6.40 2.94 -15.09
N ARG A 85 7.03 3.17 -13.93
CA ARG A 85 8.46 2.87 -13.72
C ARG A 85 8.75 1.37 -13.82
N LEU A 86 7.92 0.52 -13.22
CA LEU A 86 8.05 -0.94 -13.31
C LEU A 86 7.95 -1.43 -14.76
N ARG A 87 7.08 -0.82 -15.58
CA ARG A 87 7.02 -1.14 -17.02
C ARG A 87 8.32 -0.78 -17.72
N ASN A 88 8.95 0.34 -17.37
CA ASN A 88 10.25 0.70 -17.92
C ASN A 88 11.33 -0.31 -17.51
N VAL A 89 11.40 -0.67 -16.23
CA VAL A 89 12.34 -1.68 -15.72
C VAL A 89 12.15 -3.02 -16.41
N VAL A 90 10.91 -3.51 -16.57
CA VAL A 90 10.59 -4.73 -17.32
C VAL A 90 11.09 -4.65 -18.76
N ARG A 91 10.87 -3.52 -19.44
CA ARG A 91 11.34 -3.31 -20.81
C ARG A 91 12.86 -3.39 -20.89
N VAL A 92 13.58 -2.73 -19.99
CA VAL A 92 15.06 -2.74 -19.96
C VAL A 92 15.59 -4.15 -19.65
N LEU A 93 15.05 -4.83 -18.64
CA LEU A 93 15.43 -6.21 -18.30
C LEU A 93 15.15 -7.18 -19.44
N ALA A 94 14.02 -7.05 -20.14
CA ALA A 94 13.70 -7.89 -21.30
C ALA A 94 14.65 -7.63 -22.48
N GLN A 95 15.04 -6.38 -22.72
CA GLN A 95 16.05 -6.04 -23.73
C GLN A 95 17.42 -6.64 -23.37
N ALA A 96 17.85 -6.52 -22.11
CA ALA A 96 19.08 -7.12 -21.62
C ALA A 96 19.07 -8.65 -21.79
N ARG A 97 17.97 -9.30 -21.42
CA ARG A 97 17.78 -10.74 -21.62
C ARG A 97 17.88 -11.13 -23.10
N ASN A 98 17.22 -10.40 -23.98
CA ASN A 98 17.23 -10.71 -25.42
C ASN A 98 18.61 -10.47 -26.04
N ALA A 99 19.37 -9.47 -25.55
CA ALA A 99 20.75 -9.26 -25.96
C ALA A 99 21.64 -10.44 -25.56
N LEU A 100 21.48 -10.95 -24.33
CA LEU A 100 22.22 -12.13 -23.84
C LEU A 100 21.81 -13.45 -24.51
N ALA A 101 20.56 -13.56 -24.94
CA ALA A 101 20.02 -14.75 -25.60
C ALA A 101 20.32 -14.80 -27.11
N THR A 102 20.69 -13.68 -27.71
CA THR A 102 21.12 -13.67 -29.12
C THR A 102 22.41 -14.48 -29.17
N PRO A 103 22.48 -15.58 -29.96
CA PRO A 103 23.70 -16.34 -30.11
C PRO A 103 24.79 -15.35 -30.43
N LEU A 104 25.84 -15.32 -29.61
CA LEU A 104 27.01 -14.50 -29.83
C LEU A 104 27.61 -14.98 -31.16
N ASN A 105 27.11 -14.45 -32.27
CA ASN A 105 27.78 -14.46 -33.56
C ASN A 105 29.00 -13.56 -33.33
N GLN A 106 29.99 -14.13 -32.64
CA GLN A 106 31.23 -13.52 -32.15
C GLN A 106 31.21 -11.99 -32.23
N PRO A 107 30.59 -11.26 -31.27
CA PRO A 107 31.03 -9.90 -31.08
C PRO A 107 32.53 -9.99 -30.77
N ASP A 108 33.34 -9.23 -31.49
CA ASP A 108 34.80 -9.18 -31.29
C ASP A 108 35.17 -8.85 -29.83
N ASP A 109 34.21 -8.31 -29.05
CA ASP A 109 34.35 -8.07 -27.61
C ASP A 109 33.01 -8.13 -26.82
N PRO A 110 32.79 -9.15 -25.96
CA PRO A 110 31.64 -9.24 -25.04
C PRO A 110 31.48 -8.04 -24.08
N ARG A 111 32.55 -7.28 -23.84
CA ARG A 111 32.52 -6.10 -22.96
C ARG A 111 31.66 -4.98 -23.51
N VAL A 112 31.60 -4.82 -24.84
CA VAL A 112 30.75 -3.82 -25.50
C VAL A 112 29.28 -4.11 -25.22
N MET A 113 28.86 -5.38 -25.31
CA MET A 113 27.49 -5.79 -25.02
C MET A 113 27.11 -5.48 -23.56
N PHE A 114 27.96 -5.79 -22.59
CA PHE A 114 27.70 -5.46 -21.19
C PHE A 114 27.71 -3.97 -20.93
N GLY A 115 28.58 -3.22 -21.61
CA GLY A 115 28.60 -1.76 -21.60
C GLY A 115 27.26 -1.19 -22.04
N ASP A 116 26.76 -1.61 -23.20
CA ASP A 116 25.47 -1.18 -23.76
C ASP A 116 24.30 -1.54 -22.85
N ILE A 117 24.30 -2.74 -22.27
CA ILE A 117 23.28 -3.16 -21.32
C ILE A 117 23.32 -2.28 -20.06
N SER A 118 24.51 -2.04 -19.49
CA SER A 118 24.67 -1.25 -18.28
C SER A 118 24.24 0.21 -18.47
N GLN A 119 24.46 0.79 -19.65
CA GLN A 119 24.05 2.16 -19.99
C GLN A 119 22.53 2.31 -20.14
N ARG A 120 21.81 1.24 -20.47
CA ARG A 120 20.33 1.26 -20.54
C ARG A 120 19.68 1.31 -19.16
N PHE A 121 20.39 0.96 -18.10
CA PHE A 121 19.92 1.16 -16.74
C PHE A 121 20.33 2.56 -16.26
N SER A 122 19.39 3.52 -16.25
CA SER A 122 19.62 4.79 -15.56
C SER A 122 19.47 4.61 -14.05
N ASP A 123 20.26 5.31 -13.23
CA ASP A 123 20.05 5.36 -11.78
C ASP A 123 18.68 5.97 -11.45
N ASP A 124 18.22 6.90 -12.27
CA ASP A 124 16.95 7.62 -12.10
C ASP A 124 15.72 6.73 -12.34
N ASP A 125 15.90 5.60 -13.05
CA ASP A 125 14.81 4.67 -13.33
C ASP A 125 14.38 3.86 -12.10
N LEU A 126 15.25 3.77 -11.09
CA LEU A 126 15.01 3.00 -9.87
C LEU A 126 14.56 3.88 -8.71
N TRP A 127 13.69 3.31 -7.88
CA TRP A 127 13.09 4.03 -6.76
C TRP A 127 14.00 4.10 -5.54
N THR A 128 13.80 5.14 -4.74
CA THR A 128 14.50 5.35 -3.46
C THR A 128 13.75 4.69 -2.30
N ALA A 129 14.39 4.61 -1.13
CA ALA A 129 13.74 4.09 0.08
C ALA A 129 12.54 4.97 0.50
N ASP A 130 12.67 6.28 0.36
CA ASP A 130 11.62 7.24 0.74
C ASP A 130 10.37 7.10 -0.12
N GLU A 131 10.54 6.81 -1.42
CA GLU A 131 9.43 6.54 -2.34
C GLU A 131 8.68 5.25 -2.01
N LEU A 132 9.32 4.32 -1.28
CA LEU A 132 8.69 3.05 -0.86
C LEU A 132 7.93 3.18 0.46
N VAL A 133 8.22 4.18 1.29
CA VAL A 133 7.57 4.36 2.60
C VAL A 133 6.04 4.40 2.50
N PRO A 134 5.42 5.12 1.55
CA PRO A 134 3.96 5.12 1.41
C PRO A 134 3.38 3.72 1.13
N LEU A 135 4.13 2.86 0.45
CA LEU A 135 3.66 1.54 0.03
C LEU A 135 3.60 0.52 1.20
N VAL A 136 4.11 0.86 2.38
CA VAL A 136 4.02 0.00 3.59
C VAL A 136 2.57 -0.26 4.01
N TYR A 137 1.65 0.65 3.68
CA TYR A 137 0.23 0.50 3.97
C TYR A 137 -0.51 -0.44 3.01
N LEU A 138 0.15 -0.87 1.93
CA LEU A 138 -0.42 -1.83 0.98
C LEU A 138 -0.22 -3.28 1.47
N PRO A 139 -1.13 -4.19 1.12
CA PRO A 139 -1.00 -5.60 1.48
C PRO A 139 0.21 -6.27 0.82
N ASN A 140 0.52 -7.49 1.26
CA ASN A 140 1.55 -8.37 0.68
C ASN A 140 2.99 -7.82 0.73
N GLN A 141 3.29 -6.93 1.68
CA GLN A 141 4.63 -6.39 1.89
C GLN A 141 5.24 -5.78 0.60
N LEU A 142 4.41 -5.08 -0.18
CA LEU A 142 4.79 -4.57 -1.50
C LEU A 142 6.06 -3.71 -1.47
N ALA A 143 6.18 -2.84 -0.46
CA ALA A 143 7.36 -2.00 -0.26
C ALA A 143 8.64 -2.83 -0.13
N ALA A 144 8.61 -3.91 0.66
CA ALA A 144 9.77 -4.78 0.88
C ALA A 144 10.15 -5.54 -0.40
N ARG A 145 9.15 -6.06 -1.14
CA ARG A 145 9.36 -6.76 -2.40
C ARG A 145 9.97 -5.83 -3.45
N LEU A 146 9.45 -4.60 -3.57
CA LEU A 146 10.04 -3.57 -4.44
C LEU A 146 11.45 -3.16 -3.98
N ALA A 147 11.71 -3.03 -2.68
CA ALA A 147 13.06 -2.75 -2.20
C ALA A 147 14.05 -3.86 -2.63
N TRP A 148 13.64 -5.12 -2.51
CA TRP A 148 14.43 -6.27 -2.92
C TRP A 148 14.69 -6.29 -4.43
N ILE A 149 13.65 -6.12 -5.26
CA ILE A 149 13.78 -6.02 -6.72
C ILE A 149 14.74 -4.89 -7.10
N GLY A 150 14.57 -3.70 -6.52
CA GLY A 150 15.42 -2.54 -6.80
C GLY A 150 16.88 -2.80 -6.44
N THR A 151 17.13 -3.48 -5.31
CA THR A 151 18.49 -3.88 -4.90
C THR A 151 19.09 -4.88 -5.89
N ARG A 152 18.31 -5.86 -6.33
CA ARG A 152 18.79 -6.87 -7.29
C ARG A 152 19.11 -6.26 -8.66
N VAL A 153 18.26 -5.38 -9.18
CA VAL A 153 18.52 -4.67 -10.44
C VAL A 153 19.78 -3.80 -10.34
N ARG A 154 20.03 -3.15 -9.19
CA ARG A 154 21.29 -2.43 -8.95
C ARG A 154 22.50 -3.35 -8.96
N SER A 155 22.42 -4.51 -8.31
CA SER A 155 23.52 -5.49 -8.30
C SER A 155 23.86 -5.93 -9.71
N LEU A 156 22.86 -6.34 -10.49
CA LEU A 156 23.05 -6.76 -11.88
C LEU A 156 23.71 -5.67 -12.73
N ARG A 157 23.29 -4.41 -12.57
CA ARG A 157 23.92 -3.28 -13.26
C ARG A 157 25.38 -3.10 -12.86
N LEU A 158 25.71 -3.17 -11.57
CA LEU A 158 27.08 -3.06 -11.09
C LEU A 158 27.94 -4.20 -11.64
N GLU A 159 27.42 -5.41 -11.68
CA GLU A 159 28.08 -6.57 -12.29
C GLU A 159 28.34 -6.32 -13.78
N TYR A 160 27.34 -5.92 -14.56
CA TYR A 160 27.54 -5.57 -15.98
C TYR A 160 28.58 -4.48 -16.18
N ARG A 161 28.56 -3.44 -15.34
CA ARG A 161 29.55 -2.36 -15.38
C ARG A 161 30.95 -2.89 -15.11
N ASN A 162 31.11 -3.74 -14.10
CA ASN A 162 32.39 -4.33 -13.75
C ASN A 162 32.92 -5.22 -14.88
N TYR A 163 32.06 -6.03 -15.51
CA TYR A 163 32.43 -6.83 -16.68
C TYR A 163 32.82 -5.97 -17.88
N SER A 164 32.11 -4.87 -18.13
CA SER A 164 32.46 -3.93 -19.21
C SER A 164 33.78 -3.22 -18.98
N ALA A 165 34.18 -3.03 -17.72
CA ALA A 165 35.42 -2.35 -17.32
C ALA A 165 36.61 -3.31 -17.17
N ALA A 166 36.40 -4.63 -17.30
CA ALA A 166 37.46 -5.61 -17.14
C ALA A 166 38.56 -5.44 -18.19
N THR A 167 39.80 -5.28 -17.71
CA THR A 167 40.97 -5.08 -18.58
C THR A 167 41.43 -6.38 -19.22
N GLU A 168 41.31 -7.49 -18.48
CA GLU A 168 41.67 -8.83 -18.93
C GLU A 168 40.56 -9.44 -19.81
N PRO A 169 40.92 -10.23 -20.84
CA PRO A 169 39.94 -10.96 -21.62
C PRO A 169 39.24 -12.01 -20.74
N ILE A 170 37.91 -12.02 -20.77
CA ILE A 170 37.10 -13.00 -20.06
C ILE A 170 37.11 -14.29 -20.89
N GLU A 171 37.45 -15.42 -20.26
CA GLU A 171 37.41 -16.73 -20.88
C GLU A 171 35.98 -17.08 -21.33
N TRP A 172 35.85 -17.71 -22.50
CA TRP A 172 34.55 -17.98 -23.12
C TRP A 172 33.62 -18.84 -22.25
N ASP A 173 34.16 -19.87 -21.60
CA ASP A 173 33.40 -20.76 -20.73
C ASP A 173 32.85 -20.03 -19.49
N VAL A 174 33.64 -19.09 -18.95
CA VAL A 174 33.22 -18.21 -17.85
C VAL A 174 32.11 -17.28 -18.33
N MET A 175 32.24 -16.72 -19.53
CA MET A 175 31.25 -15.86 -20.13
C MET A 175 29.91 -16.58 -20.36
N GLU A 176 29.94 -17.83 -20.83
CA GLU A 176 28.73 -18.64 -21.00
C GLU A 176 28.04 -18.92 -19.65
N LEU A 177 28.81 -19.30 -18.63
CA LEU A 177 28.29 -19.55 -17.29
C LEU A 177 27.68 -18.28 -16.68
N LEU A 178 28.35 -17.14 -16.82
CA LEU A 178 27.86 -15.84 -16.37
C LEU A 178 26.58 -15.46 -17.10
N SER A 179 26.53 -15.59 -18.42
CA SER A 179 25.34 -15.29 -19.22
C SER A 179 24.13 -16.12 -18.77
N ARG A 180 24.33 -17.42 -18.50
CA ARG A 180 23.27 -18.31 -17.98
C ARG A 180 22.78 -17.88 -16.60
N THR A 181 23.71 -17.60 -15.68
CA THR A 181 23.39 -17.17 -14.31
C THR A 181 22.61 -15.87 -14.32
N ILE A 182 23.12 -14.87 -15.02
CA ILE A 182 22.48 -13.57 -15.19
C ILE A 182 21.10 -13.70 -15.85
N THR A 183 20.97 -14.53 -16.88
CA THR A 183 19.68 -14.78 -17.55
C THR A 183 18.65 -15.38 -16.58
N TYR A 184 19.06 -16.30 -15.71
CA TYR A 184 18.20 -16.84 -14.66
C TYR A 184 17.73 -15.73 -13.71
N GLU A 185 18.65 -14.89 -13.23
CA GLU A 185 18.32 -13.79 -12.33
C GLU A 185 17.38 -12.74 -12.95
N LEU A 186 17.59 -12.43 -14.23
CA LEU A 186 16.72 -11.54 -14.99
C LEU A 186 15.31 -12.10 -15.10
N ASN A 187 15.17 -13.40 -15.39
CA ASN A 187 13.86 -14.05 -15.50
C ASN A 187 13.13 -14.07 -14.15
N GLU A 188 13.83 -14.34 -13.06
CA GLU A 188 13.28 -14.30 -11.71
C GLU A 188 12.79 -12.90 -11.34
N SER A 189 13.62 -11.88 -11.60
CA SER A 189 13.28 -10.47 -11.35
C SER A 189 12.08 -10.02 -12.20
N LEU A 190 12.04 -10.42 -13.48
CA LEU A 190 10.92 -10.13 -14.38
C LEU A 190 9.61 -10.75 -13.90
N ALA A 191 9.63 -12.02 -13.50
CA ALA A 191 8.45 -12.72 -13.00
C ALA A 191 7.91 -12.05 -11.73
N GLU A 192 8.79 -11.66 -10.82
CA GLU A 192 8.41 -11.00 -9.58
C GLU A 192 7.83 -9.59 -9.83
N ILE A 193 8.43 -8.81 -10.74
CA ILE A 193 7.86 -7.51 -11.13
C ILE A 193 6.46 -7.68 -11.74
N GLN A 194 6.28 -8.66 -12.62
CA GLN A 194 4.98 -8.93 -13.24
C GLN A 194 3.93 -9.31 -12.18
N ARG A 195 4.31 -10.11 -11.18
CA ARG A 195 3.45 -10.46 -10.05
C ARG A 195 3.05 -9.23 -9.24
N VAL A 196 4.01 -8.38 -8.89
CA VAL A 196 3.78 -7.10 -8.20
C VAL A 196 2.84 -6.20 -9.00
N MET A 197 3.04 -6.09 -10.32
CA MET A 197 2.16 -5.29 -11.20
C MET A 197 0.72 -5.82 -11.26
N ALA A 198 0.54 -7.15 -11.26
CA ALA A 198 -0.77 -7.78 -11.23
C ALA A 198 -1.49 -7.51 -9.89
N GLU A 199 -0.78 -7.66 -8.78
CA GLU A 199 -1.31 -7.37 -7.44
C GLU A 199 -1.71 -5.90 -7.29
N LEU A 200 -0.88 -4.97 -7.76
CA LEU A 200 -1.19 -3.54 -7.77
C LEU A 200 -2.47 -3.25 -8.58
N THR A 201 -2.60 -3.89 -9.74
CA THR A 201 -3.78 -3.71 -10.60
C THR A 201 -5.04 -4.25 -9.92
N ASN A 202 -4.98 -5.44 -9.34
CA ASN A 202 -6.10 -6.03 -8.61
C ASN A 202 -6.51 -5.19 -7.39
N PHE A 203 -5.52 -4.65 -6.67
CA PHE A 203 -5.75 -3.79 -5.51
C PHE A 203 -6.46 -2.48 -5.91
N GLN A 204 -5.98 -1.83 -6.98
CA GLN A 204 -6.59 -0.61 -7.53
C GLN A 204 -8.02 -0.85 -8.01
N ILE A 205 -8.28 -1.96 -8.70
CA ILE A 205 -9.62 -2.33 -9.15
C ILE A 205 -10.55 -2.46 -7.94
N LYS A 206 -10.16 -3.23 -6.92
CA LYS A 206 -10.95 -3.44 -5.71
C LYS A 206 -11.29 -2.11 -5.01
N HIS A 207 -10.31 -1.23 -4.81
CA HIS A 207 -10.53 0.05 -4.14
C HIS A 207 -11.36 1.02 -4.99
N ASN A 208 -11.15 1.08 -6.31
CA ASN A 208 -11.96 1.95 -7.17
C ASN A 208 -13.44 1.59 -7.12
N PHE A 209 -13.79 0.30 -7.03
CA PHE A 209 -15.18 -0.12 -6.84
C PHE A 209 -15.74 0.33 -5.48
N GLU A 210 -14.97 0.20 -4.41
CA GLU A 210 -15.39 0.60 -3.06
C GLU A 210 -15.63 2.12 -2.94
N PHE A 211 -14.88 2.95 -3.67
CA PHE A 211 -15.05 4.41 -3.65
C PHE A 211 -16.06 4.96 -4.67
N ALA A 212 -16.26 4.28 -5.81
CA ALA A 212 -17.19 4.73 -6.84
C ALA A 212 -18.67 4.54 -6.43
N VAL A 213 -18.99 3.43 -5.75
CA VAL A 213 -20.36 3.06 -5.40
C VAL A 213 -21.03 4.04 -4.42
N PRO A 214 -20.38 4.49 -3.33
CA PRO A 214 -20.99 5.44 -2.40
C PRO A 214 -21.23 6.82 -3.01
N ARG A 215 -20.32 7.31 -3.88
CA ARG A 215 -20.49 8.61 -4.56
C ARG A 215 -21.64 8.59 -5.55
N TYR A 216 -21.81 7.50 -6.28
CA TYR A 216 -22.96 7.32 -7.16
C TYR A 216 -24.27 7.35 -6.38
N ASN A 217 -24.35 6.62 -5.26
CA ASN A 217 -25.55 6.59 -4.42
C ASN A 217 -25.86 7.95 -3.75
N GLN A 218 -24.83 8.72 -3.37
CA GLN A 218 -25.02 10.07 -2.81
C GLN A 218 -25.51 11.07 -3.87
N ALA A 219 -24.94 11.04 -5.07
CA ALA A 219 -25.40 11.87 -6.18
C ALA A 219 -26.85 11.54 -6.57
N HIS A 220 -27.17 10.24 -6.67
CA HIS A 220 -28.51 9.80 -7.04
C HIS A 220 -29.56 10.10 -5.95
N ALA A 221 -29.18 10.11 -4.68
CA ALA A 221 -30.05 10.50 -3.58
C ALA A 221 -30.32 12.01 -3.55
N ALA A 222 -29.34 12.84 -3.93
CA ALA A 222 -29.49 14.28 -4.02
C ALA A 222 -30.37 14.72 -5.20
N GLU A 223 -30.43 13.94 -6.29
CA GLU A 223 -31.34 14.19 -7.41
C GLU A 223 -32.81 13.80 -7.12
N GLN A 224 -33.02 12.95 -6.11
CA GLN A 224 -34.36 12.49 -5.71
C GLN A 224 -34.98 13.30 -4.55
N SER A 225 -34.22 14.22 -3.95
CA SER A 225 -34.64 15.12 -2.86
C SER A 225 -34.94 16.52 -3.37
#